data_AF-A0A2P2MBS1-F1
#
_entry.id   AF-A0A2P2MBS1-F1
#
_cell.length_a   1.000
_cell.length_b   1.000
_cell.length_c   1.000
_cell.angle_alpha   90.00
_cell.angle_beta   90.00
_cell.angle_gamma   90.00
#
_symmetry.space_group_name_H-M   'P 1'
#
loop_
_entity.id
_entity.type
_entity.pdbx_description
1 polymer ?
#
loop_
_entity_poly.entity_id
_entity_poly.type
_entity_poly.pdbx_seq_one_letter_code
_entity_poly.pdbx_strand_id
1 'polypeptide(L)'
;MPGNQYNGSPTHYSSRVGRLLRERELRKSSRASLSNELADNHRGAEPNEHGFPSREGHNSNNSYIDQYLKDVAAAVGANAEGCDKQDVKSPPQRLLVVANRLPVSAVRRGEDSWSLELSAGGLVSALLGVKEFEARWIGWAGVNVPDEVGQKALTKALAEKRCIPVFLDEEIVHQYYNGYCNNILWPLFHYLGLPQEDRLATTRSFQSQFAAYKEANRMFAEVVNEYYEEGDVVWCHDYHLMFLPECLKKYNRNMKVGWFLHTPFPSSEIHRTLPSRSELLRSVLAADLVGFHTYDYARHFVSACTRILGYEGTPEGVEDQGRLTRVAAVCLNKNVDLSSCVLFLEFTLFDVA
;
A
#
# COMPACT_ATOMS: atom_id res chain seq x y z
N MET A 1 5.72 -18.48 79.35
CA MET A 1 5.65 -17.02 79.14
C MET A 1 6.59 -16.66 78.01
N PRO A 2 6.23 -15.84 77.02
CA PRO A 2 4.94 -15.71 76.32
C PRO A 2 5.10 -15.83 74.79
N GLY A 3 4.09 -16.42 74.12
CA GLY A 3 3.92 -16.31 72.67
C GLY A 3 3.11 -15.06 72.35
N ASN A 4 3.66 -14.18 71.51
CA ASN A 4 3.06 -12.90 71.14
C ASN A 4 2.30 -13.02 69.82
N GLN A 5 1.19 -12.30 69.75
CA GLN A 5 0.23 -12.23 68.64
C GLN A 5 0.82 -11.61 67.38
N TYR A 6 0.44 -12.11 66.20
CA TYR A 6 0.40 -11.32 64.98
C TYR A 6 -0.90 -11.56 64.21
N ASN A 7 -1.65 -10.48 64.09
CA ASN A 7 -2.79 -10.29 63.21
C ASN A 7 -2.26 -10.12 61.77
N GLY A 8 -2.82 -10.84 60.80
CA GLY A 8 -2.42 -10.73 59.39
C GLY A 8 -3.51 -11.26 58.46
N SER A 9 -4.33 -10.35 57.97
CA SER A 9 -5.36 -10.55 56.93
C SER A 9 -4.70 -10.98 55.59
N PRO A 10 -5.30 -11.92 54.83
CA PRO A 10 -4.74 -12.33 53.54
C PRO A 10 -5.12 -11.30 52.46
N THR A 11 -4.14 -10.51 52.02
CA THR A 11 -4.25 -9.69 50.81
C THR A 11 -4.31 -10.60 49.57
N HIS A 12 -5.48 -10.73 48.96
CA HIS A 12 -5.68 -11.39 47.67
C HIS A 12 -5.01 -10.59 46.55
N TYR A 13 -3.92 -11.11 45.99
CA TYR A 13 -3.40 -10.64 44.70
C TYR A 13 -4.39 -11.03 43.59
N SER A 14 -5.06 -10.04 43.01
CA SER A 14 -5.94 -10.25 41.86
C SER A 14 -5.14 -10.45 40.59
N SER A 15 -5.21 -11.65 40.00
CA SER A 15 -4.66 -11.90 38.66
C SER A 15 -5.35 -11.02 37.59
N ARG A 16 -4.63 -10.71 36.51
CA ARG A 16 -5.12 -9.92 35.36
C ARG A 16 -6.43 -10.51 34.78
N VAL A 17 -6.56 -11.83 34.81
CA VAL A 17 -7.77 -12.56 34.39
C VAL A 17 -8.95 -12.26 35.31
N GLY A 18 -8.75 -12.19 36.63
CA GLY A 18 -9.79 -11.83 37.59
C GLY A 18 -10.30 -10.39 37.42
N ARG A 19 -9.45 -9.48 36.93
CA ARG A 19 -9.84 -8.09 36.63
C ARG A 19 -10.72 -8.01 35.37
N LEU A 20 -10.34 -8.74 34.32
CA LEU A 20 -11.09 -8.80 33.06
C LEU A 20 -12.47 -9.47 33.21
N LEU A 21 -12.58 -10.50 34.07
CA LEU A 21 -13.87 -11.14 34.34
C LEU A 21 -14.83 -10.20 35.09
N ARG A 22 -14.34 -9.43 36.07
CA ARG A 22 -15.16 -8.42 36.76
C ARG A 22 -15.62 -7.29 35.84
N GLU A 23 -14.75 -6.81 34.94
CA GLU A 23 -15.14 -5.79 33.95
C GLU A 23 -16.21 -6.32 32.97
N ARG A 24 -16.17 -7.61 32.63
CA ARG A 24 -17.18 -8.25 31.79
C ARG A 24 -18.53 -8.38 32.51
N GLU A 25 -18.54 -8.73 33.80
CA GLU A 25 -19.74 -8.82 34.63
C GLU A 25 -20.39 -7.44 34.82
N LEU A 26 -19.59 -6.39 35.02
CA LEU A 26 -20.04 -5.00 35.14
C LEU A 26 -20.65 -4.48 33.83
N ARG A 27 -20.10 -4.86 32.68
CA ARG A 27 -20.68 -4.52 31.37
C ARG A 27 -21.98 -5.28 31.09
N LYS A 28 -22.13 -6.51 31.59
CA LYS A 28 -23.38 -7.28 31.50
C LYS A 28 -24.49 -6.68 32.37
N SER A 29 -24.16 -6.27 33.59
CA SER A 29 -25.12 -5.66 34.51
C SER A 29 -25.58 -4.28 34.04
N SER A 30 -24.67 -3.44 33.54
CA SER A 30 -25.02 -2.13 32.94
C SER A 30 -25.92 -2.26 31.70
N ARG A 31 -25.75 -3.32 30.90
CA ARG A 31 -26.61 -3.57 29.72
C ARG A 31 -28.01 -4.07 30.08
N ALA A 32 -28.16 -4.75 31.22
CA ALA A 32 -29.45 -5.19 31.75
C ALA A 32 -30.22 -4.05 32.46
N SER A 33 -29.51 -3.04 32.98
CA SER A 33 -30.12 -1.83 33.54
C SER A 33 -30.75 -0.95 32.45
N LEU A 34 -30.06 -0.78 31.32
CA LEU A 34 -30.53 0.04 30.19
C LEU A 34 -31.71 -0.59 29.43
N SER A 35 -31.89 -1.92 29.50
CA SER A 35 -33.04 -2.59 28.88
C SER A 35 -34.33 -2.48 29.68
N ASN A 36 -34.26 -2.19 30.99
CA ASN A 36 -35.45 -2.05 31.84
C ASN A 36 -36.01 -0.61 31.89
N GLU A 37 -35.23 0.40 31.49
CA GLU A 37 -35.67 1.81 31.50
C GLU A 37 -36.41 2.26 30.23
N LEU A 38 -36.46 1.42 29.18
CA LEU A 38 -37.18 1.71 27.93
C LEU A 38 -38.55 1.01 27.81
N ALA A 39 -38.97 0.26 28.83
CA ALA A 39 -40.19 -0.58 28.78
C ALA A 39 -41.40 0.00 29.54
N ASP A 40 -41.31 1.23 30.06
CA ASP A 40 -42.39 1.81 30.88
C ASP A 40 -42.68 3.26 30.48
N ASN A 41 -43.24 3.45 29.28
CA ASN A 41 -44.09 4.62 29.01
C ASN A 41 -45.02 4.39 27.81
N HIS A 42 -46.32 4.58 28.07
CA HIS A 42 -47.47 4.66 27.17
C HIS A 42 -48.23 3.37 26.80
N ARG A 43 -49.23 3.07 27.64
CA ARG A 43 -50.53 2.45 27.29
C ARG A 43 -51.40 3.43 26.49
N GLY A 44 -52.12 2.93 25.47
CA GLY A 44 -53.41 3.49 25.04
C GLY A 44 -53.76 3.36 23.56
N ALA A 45 -54.83 2.58 23.30
CA ALA A 45 -55.74 2.58 22.13
C ALA A 45 -55.40 1.71 20.89
N GLU A 46 -56.20 0.65 20.71
CA GLU A 46 -56.51 -0.05 19.45
C GLU A 46 -57.50 0.79 18.58
N PRO A 47 -57.63 0.59 17.24
CA PRO A 47 -58.35 -0.55 16.65
C PRO A 47 -57.90 -1.09 15.26
N ASN A 48 -58.16 -2.40 15.09
CA ASN A 48 -58.61 -3.17 13.91
C ASN A 48 -57.73 -3.51 12.70
N GLU A 49 -57.99 -4.75 12.25
CA GLU A 49 -57.36 -5.61 11.25
C GLU A 49 -57.47 -5.15 9.79
N HIS A 50 -56.44 -5.43 8.98
CA HIS A 50 -56.48 -6.32 7.80
C HIS A 50 -55.18 -6.27 6.96
N GLY A 51 -54.62 -7.46 6.64
CA GLY A 51 -53.85 -7.73 5.41
C GLY A 51 -52.31 -7.63 5.44
N PHE A 52 -51.62 -8.77 5.48
CA PHE A 52 -50.21 -8.97 5.05
C PHE A 52 -50.14 -9.13 3.51
N PRO A 53 -48.99 -8.96 2.79
CA PRO A 53 -47.63 -9.33 3.23
C PRO A 53 -46.40 -8.48 2.75
N SER A 54 -45.29 -8.67 3.48
CA SER A 54 -43.86 -8.65 3.05
C SER A 54 -43.27 -7.43 2.33
N ARG A 55 -42.42 -6.63 3.01
CA ARG A 55 -41.25 -5.97 2.39
C ARG A 55 -40.17 -5.52 3.39
N GLU A 56 -38.94 -5.54 2.89
CA GLU A 56 -37.63 -5.42 3.52
C GLU A 56 -37.40 -4.14 4.34
N GLY A 57 -36.69 -4.27 5.47
CA GLY A 57 -36.24 -3.14 6.29
C GLY A 57 -34.97 -2.49 5.74
N HIS A 58 -35.03 -1.17 5.55
CA HIS A 58 -33.88 -0.29 5.32
C HIS A 58 -33.00 -0.15 6.57
N ASN A 59 -31.68 -0.11 6.37
CA ASN A 59 -30.68 0.14 7.40
C ASN A 59 -30.17 1.59 7.28
N SER A 60 -30.64 2.46 8.18
CA SER A 60 -30.49 3.93 8.18
C SER A 60 -29.11 4.47 8.60
N ASN A 61 -28.01 3.79 8.28
CA ASN A 61 -26.65 4.26 8.62
C ASN A 61 -25.93 5.01 7.49
N ASN A 62 -26.51 5.07 6.28
CA ASN A 62 -25.91 5.76 5.15
C ASN A 62 -26.26 7.26 5.06
N SER A 63 -27.29 7.74 5.77
CA SER A 63 -27.74 9.13 5.65
C SER A 63 -26.83 10.13 6.39
N TYR A 64 -26.17 9.72 7.47
CA TYR A 64 -25.31 10.60 8.26
C TYR A 64 -23.97 10.93 7.57
N ILE A 65 -23.39 9.96 6.86
CA ILE A 65 -22.14 10.15 6.12
C ILE A 65 -22.40 10.99 4.85
N ASP A 66 -23.51 10.73 4.17
CA ASP A 66 -23.89 11.47 2.96
C ASP A 66 -24.26 12.92 3.27
N GLN A 67 -24.87 13.18 4.44
CA GLN A 67 -25.14 14.53 4.93
C GLN A 67 -23.85 15.26 5.32
N TYR A 68 -22.92 14.59 6.01
CA TYR A 68 -21.62 15.18 6.36
C TYR A 68 -20.79 15.56 5.11
N LEU A 69 -20.78 14.71 4.08
CA LEU A 69 -20.10 15.00 2.82
C LEU A 69 -20.76 16.14 2.03
N LYS A 70 -22.10 16.24 2.07
CA LYS A 70 -22.84 17.36 1.46
C LYS A 70 -22.61 18.68 2.19
N ASP A 71 -22.54 18.67 3.51
CA ASP A 71 -22.30 19.87 4.31
C ASP A 71 -20.87 20.38 4.14
N VAL A 72 -19.88 19.47 3.99
CA VAL A 72 -18.49 19.83 3.63
C VAL A 72 -18.40 20.39 2.21
N ALA A 73 -19.12 19.80 1.24
CA ALA A 73 -19.16 20.32 -0.13
C ALA A 73 -19.83 21.70 -0.24
N ALA A 74 -20.90 21.94 0.53
CA ALA A 74 -21.59 23.23 0.58
C ALA A 74 -20.76 24.33 1.27
N ALA A 75 -19.99 23.97 2.31
CA ALA A 75 -19.09 24.92 2.98
C ALA A 75 -17.91 25.37 2.10
N VAL A 76 -17.47 24.51 1.16
CA VAL A 76 -16.41 24.85 0.19
C VAL A 76 -16.96 25.65 -1.00
N GLY A 77 -18.21 25.41 -1.41
CA GLY A 77 -18.86 26.13 -2.51
C GLY A 77 -19.26 27.59 -2.19
N ALA A 78 -19.36 27.97 -0.92
CA ALA A 78 -19.83 29.29 -0.50
C ALA A 78 -18.75 30.40 -0.51
N ASN A 79 -17.48 30.08 -0.76
CA ASN A 79 -16.36 31.04 -0.73
C ASN A 79 -15.77 31.38 -2.11
N ALA A 80 -16.48 31.07 -3.21
CA ALA A 80 -16.01 31.34 -4.57
C ALA A 80 -17.03 32.14 -5.37
N GLU A 81 -17.39 33.35 -4.91
CA GLU A 81 -18.02 34.33 -5.78
C GLU A 81 -16.97 35.35 -6.27
N GLY A 82 -16.65 35.27 -7.57
CA GLY A 82 -16.08 36.38 -8.33
C GLY A 82 -14.61 36.26 -8.73
N CYS A 83 -14.30 35.44 -9.75
CA CYS A 83 -13.28 35.80 -10.74
C CYS A 83 -13.47 34.94 -11.99
N ASP A 84 -13.78 35.60 -13.10
CA ASP A 84 -13.89 35.03 -14.45
C ASP A 84 -12.51 34.52 -14.87
N LYS A 85 -12.18 33.26 -14.52
CA LYS A 85 -10.93 32.62 -14.88
C LYS A 85 -11.11 31.85 -16.18
N GLN A 86 -10.45 32.34 -17.21
CA GLN A 86 -10.21 31.62 -18.45
C GLN A 86 -9.60 30.24 -18.11
N ASP A 87 -10.27 29.16 -18.55
CA ASP A 87 -9.80 27.77 -18.45
C ASP A 87 -8.49 27.57 -19.23
N VAL A 88 -7.37 27.97 -18.64
CA VAL A 88 -6.05 27.50 -19.06
C VAL A 88 -5.92 26.09 -18.51
N LYS A 89 -6.35 25.08 -19.29
CA LYS A 89 -6.08 23.68 -18.96
C LYS A 89 -4.56 23.49 -18.92
N SER A 90 -4.01 23.36 -17.72
CA SER A 90 -2.63 22.93 -17.52
C SER A 90 -2.40 21.61 -18.25
N PRO A 91 -1.20 21.40 -18.85
CA PRO A 91 -0.90 20.13 -19.50
C PRO A 91 -1.09 18.98 -18.51
N PRO A 92 -1.57 17.81 -18.98
CA PRO A 92 -1.82 16.66 -18.12
C PRO A 92 -0.53 16.26 -17.42
N GLN A 93 -0.63 15.98 -16.12
CA GLN A 93 0.52 15.61 -15.31
C GLN A 93 1.05 14.25 -15.76
N ARG A 94 2.36 14.15 -15.95
CA ARG A 94 3.00 12.90 -16.36
C ARG A 94 3.24 11.99 -15.16
N LEU A 95 2.90 10.72 -15.35
CA LEU A 95 2.98 9.68 -14.32
C LEU A 95 3.74 8.47 -14.87
N LEU A 96 4.87 8.14 -14.26
CA LEU A 96 5.66 6.95 -14.56
C LEU A 96 5.28 5.84 -13.56
N VAL A 97 4.49 4.88 -14.02
CA VAL A 97 4.05 3.73 -13.23
C VAL A 97 5.10 2.63 -13.39
N VAL A 98 5.76 2.26 -12.29
CA VAL A 98 6.84 1.27 -12.31
C VAL A 98 6.40 0.04 -11.53
N ALA A 99 6.28 -1.09 -12.22
CA ALA A 99 5.91 -2.36 -11.62
C ALA A 99 6.77 -3.49 -12.19
N ASN A 100 6.90 -4.60 -11.44
CA ASN A 100 7.73 -5.72 -11.86
C ASN A 100 7.37 -6.22 -13.28
N ARG A 101 6.08 -6.34 -13.60
CA ARG A 101 5.62 -6.79 -14.92
C ARG A 101 4.87 -5.69 -15.67
N LEU A 102 5.06 -5.68 -16.98
CA LEU A 102 4.22 -4.91 -17.89
C LEU A 102 2.81 -5.51 -17.97
N PRO A 103 1.78 -4.69 -18.26
CA PRO A 103 0.40 -5.13 -18.41
C PRO A 103 0.13 -5.77 -19.79
N VAL A 104 1.14 -6.42 -20.36
CA VAL A 104 1.11 -7.02 -21.70
C VAL A 104 1.78 -8.38 -21.67
N SER A 105 1.24 -9.31 -22.45
CA SER A 105 1.87 -10.57 -22.77
C SER A 105 2.50 -10.44 -24.16
N ALA A 106 3.83 -10.56 -24.20
CA ALA A 106 4.60 -10.47 -25.44
C ALA A 106 4.95 -11.88 -25.96
N VAL A 107 4.65 -12.14 -27.22
CA VAL A 107 5.00 -13.40 -27.91
C VAL A 107 5.80 -13.07 -29.16
N ARG A 108 7.02 -13.57 -29.25
CA ARG A 108 7.88 -13.40 -30.43
C ARG A 108 7.32 -14.23 -31.59
N ARG A 109 7.07 -13.60 -32.73
CA ARG A 109 6.54 -14.23 -33.96
C ARG A 109 7.59 -14.36 -35.07
N GLY A 110 8.70 -13.63 -34.97
CA GLY A 110 9.82 -13.65 -35.90
C GLY A 110 11.05 -12.98 -35.30
N GLU A 111 12.09 -12.74 -36.11
CA GLU A 111 13.32 -12.09 -35.67
C GLU A 111 13.07 -10.66 -35.18
N ASP A 112 12.21 -9.90 -35.86
CA ASP A 112 11.86 -8.50 -35.60
C ASP A 112 10.36 -8.27 -35.33
N SER A 113 9.61 -9.34 -35.07
CA SER A 113 8.14 -9.29 -34.97
C SER A 113 7.62 -9.80 -33.63
N TRP A 114 6.80 -8.99 -32.97
CA TRP A 114 6.20 -9.27 -31.67
C TRP A 114 4.68 -9.12 -31.70
N SER A 115 3.98 -10.09 -31.12
CA SER A 115 2.56 -10.04 -30.84
C SER A 115 2.34 -9.61 -29.40
N LEU A 116 1.56 -8.55 -29.17
CA LEU A 116 1.31 -7.99 -27.84
C LEU A 116 -0.18 -8.06 -27.49
N GLU A 117 -0.50 -8.80 -26.43
CA GLU A 117 -1.86 -8.89 -25.88
C GLU A 117 -1.92 -8.16 -24.54
N LEU A 118 -2.86 -7.24 -24.37
CA LEU A 118 -3.06 -6.55 -23.09
C LEU A 118 -3.60 -7.54 -22.06
N SER A 119 -2.94 -7.62 -20.92
CA SER A 119 -3.39 -8.45 -19.80
C SER A 119 -4.50 -7.73 -19.04
N ALA A 120 -5.62 -8.42 -18.82
CA ALA A 120 -6.70 -7.89 -17.98
C ALA A 120 -6.25 -7.85 -16.51
N GLY A 121 -6.17 -6.65 -15.93
CA GLY A 121 -5.78 -6.46 -14.53
C GLY A 121 -6.36 -5.17 -13.96
N GLY A 122 -6.73 -5.19 -12.67
CA GLY A 122 -7.41 -4.07 -12.01
C GLY A 122 -6.62 -2.75 -12.05
N LEU A 123 -5.29 -2.83 -11.94
CA LEU A 123 -4.41 -1.66 -12.03
C LEU A 123 -4.34 -1.09 -13.46
N VAL A 124 -4.40 -1.97 -14.47
CA VAL A 124 -4.35 -1.62 -15.90
C VAL A 124 -5.62 -0.88 -16.32
N SER A 125 -6.79 -1.45 -16.00
CA SER A 125 -8.09 -0.86 -16.34
C SER A 125 -8.29 0.51 -15.73
N ALA A 126 -7.76 0.72 -14.53
CA ALA A 126 -7.84 1.97 -13.83
C ALA A 126 -6.96 3.07 -14.39
N LEU A 127 -5.69 2.78 -14.68
CA LEU A 127 -4.76 3.78 -15.21
C LEU A 127 -5.13 4.19 -16.65
N LEU A 128 -5.79 3.32 -17.40
CA LEU A 128 -6.39 3.67 -18.70
C LEU A 128 -7.64 4.55 -18.57
N GLY A 129 -8.26 4.62 -17.39
CA GLY A 129 -9.50 5.36 -17.15
C GLY A 129 -9.31 6.82 -16.72
N VAL A 130 -8.14 7.18 -16.19
CA VAL A 130 -7.84 8.54 -15.71
C VAL A 130 -7.30 9.38 -16.86
N LYS A 131 -7.97 10.50 -17.19
CA LYS A 131 -7.63 11.37 -18.33
C LYS A 131 -6.72 12.53 -17.95
N GLU A 132 -6.62 12.79 -16.66
CA GLU A 132 -5.87 13.88 -16.04
C GLU A 132 -4.35 13.63 -16.10
N PHE A 133 -3.94 12.37 -16.33
CA PHE A 133 -2.55 11.95 -16.33
C PHE A 133 -2.11 11.34 -17.66
N GLU A 134 -0.93 11.73 -18.13
CA GLU A 134 -0.23 10.97 -19.17
C GLU A 134 0.57 9.86 -18.50
N ALA A 135 -0.07 8.71 -18.30
CA ALA A 135 0.56 7.55 -17.68
C ALA A 135 1.40 6.73 -18.68
N ARG A 136 2.63 6.42 -18.29
CA ARG A 136 3.52 5.46 -18.97
C ARG A 136 3.92 4.35 -18.01
N TRP A 137 3.96 3.12 -18.52
CA TRP A 137 4.26 1.95 -17.70
C TRP A 137 5.67 1.45 -17.95
N ILE A 138 6.45 1.26 -16.89
CA ILE A 138 7.81 0.71 -16.93
C ILE A 138 7.81 -0.63 -16.21
N GLY A 139 8.33 -1.68 -16.87
CA GLY A 139 8.33 -3.02 -16.29
C GLY A 139 9.01 -4.08 -17.13
N TRP A 140 9.22 -5.27 -16.56
CA TRP A 140 9.72 -6.43 -17.30
C TRP A 140 8.61 -7.03 -18.18
N ALA A 141 8.96 -7.32 -19.44
CA ALA A 141 8.02 -7.86 -20.43
C ALA A 141 7.65 -9.34 -20.24
N GLY A 142 8.21 -10.02 -19.24
CA GLY A 142 7.93 -11.43 -18.98
C GLY A 142 8.67 -12.41 -19.91
N VAL A 143 9.52 -11.89 -20.80
CA VAL A 143 10.26 -12.67 -21.81
C VAL A 143 11.73 -12.30 -21.77
N ASN A 144 12.60 -13.27 -22.01
CA ASN A 144 14.02 -13.02 -22.24
C ASN A 144 14.25 -12.70 -23.72
N VAL A 145 14.97 -11.60 -24.00
CA VAL A 145 15.29 -11.13 -25.35
C VAL A 145 16.78 -10.82 -25.41
N PRO A 146 17.63 -11.81 -25.75
CA PRO A 146 19.09 -11.65 -25.67
C PRO A 146 19.67 -10.81 -26.81
N ASP A 147 18.97 -10.69 -27.94
CA ASP A 147 19.44 -9.99 -29.12
C ASP A 147 18.93 -8.55 -29.20
N GLU A 148 19.80 -7.61 -29.58
CA GLU A 148 19.46 -6.19 -29.69
C GLU A 148 18.34 -5.91 -30.70
N VAL A 149 18.27 -6.69 -31.78
CA VAL A 149 17.24 -6.54 -32.82
C VAL A 149 15.87 -6.81 -32.24
N GLY A 150 15.73 -7.93 -31.53
CA GLY A 150 14.52 -8.29 -30.80
C GLY A 150 14.15 -7.27 -29.73
N GLN A 151 15.13 -6.75 -28.98
CA GLN A 151 14.89 -5.70 -27.97
C GLN A 151 14.36 -4.42 -28.61
N LYS A 152 14.99 -3.93 -29.68
CA LYS A 152 14.53 -2.74 -30.42
C LYS A 152 13.12 -2.92 -30.98
N ALA A 153 12.85 -4.08 -31.57
CA ALA A 153 11.52 -4.41 -32.10
C ALA A 153 10.45 -4.45 -30.99
N LEU A 154 10.76 -5.06 -29.84
CA LEU A 154 9.85 -5.14 -28.70
C LEU A 154 9.59 -3.75 -28.09
N THR A 155 10.63 -2.95 -27.89
CA THR A 155 10.51 -1.57 -27.40
C THR A 155 9.60 -0.74 -28.30
N LYS A 156 9.75 -0.84 -29.62
CA LYS A 156 8.89 -0.15 -30.58
C LYS A 156 7.42 -0.59 -30.45
N ALA A 157 7.16 -1.90 -30.40
CA ALA A 157 5.80 -2.42 -30.28
C ALA A 157 5.14 -2.02 -28.93
N LEU A 158 5.92 -1.97 -27.85
CA LEU A 158 5.45 -1.57 -26.51
C LEU A 158 5.19 -0.06 -26.40
N ALA A 159 5.97 0.77 -27.11
CA ALA A 159 5.79 2.21 -27.13
C ALA A 159 4.39 2.62 -27.62
N GLU A 160 3.83 1.90 -28.60
CA GLU A 160 2.45 2.10 -29.09
C GLU A 160 1.39 1.91 -27.98
N LYS A 161 1.73 1.14 -26.94
CA LYS A 161 0.88 0.88 -25.77
C LYS A 161 1.32 1.66 -24.53
N ARG A 162 2.17 2.69 -24.69
CA ARG A 162 2.76 3.49 -23.59
C ARG A 162 3.49 2.64 -22.55
N CYS A 163 4.06 1.52 -22.99
CA CYS A 163 4.84 0.61 -22.17
C CYS A 163 6.32 0.74 -22.53
N ILE A 164 7.18 0.69 -21.52
CA ILE A 164 8.63 0.81 -21.62
C ILE A 164 9.21 -0.45 -20.98
N PRO A 165 9.89 -1.32 -21.76
CA PRO A 165 10.44 -2.55 -21.22
C PRO A 165 11.71 -2.31 -20.39
N VAL A 166 11.80 -3.04 -19.28
CA VAL A 166 13.06 -3.32 -18.59
C VAL A 166 13.50 -4.73 -19.00
N PHE A 167 14.66 -4.82 -19.63
CA PHE A 167 15.24 -6.10 -20.02
C PHE A 167 16.06 -6.65 -18.87
N LEU A 168 15.66 -7.83 -18.37
CA LEU A 168 16.37 -8.57 -17.34
C LEU A 168 16.86 -9.88 -17.97
N ASP A 169 18.11 -10.24 -17.70
CA ASP A 169 18.64 -11.53 -18.10
C ASP A 169 18.04 -12.68 -17.26
N GLU A 170 18.21 -13.91 -17.73
CA GLU A 170 17.65 -15.09 -17.06
C GLU A 170 18.25 -15.33 -15.67
N GLU A 171 19.52 -14.99 -15.46
CA GLU A 171 20.21 -15.20 -14.18
C GLU A 171 19.67 -14.24 -13.11
N ILE A 172 19.54 -12.96 -13.44
CA ILE A 172 18.90 -11.94 -12.62
C ILE A 172 17.47 -12.36 -12.35
N VAL A 173 16.66 -12.71 -13.36
CA VAL A 173 15.26 -13.14 -13.12
C VAL A 173 15.19 -14.33 -12.15
N HIS A 174 16.07 -15.32 -12.30
CA HIS A 174 16.10 -16.46 -11.39
C HIS A 174 16.45 -16.06 -9.95
N GLN A 175 17.44 -15.20 -9.74
CA GLN A 175 17.87 -14.79 -8.39
C GLN A 175 16.96 -13.74 -7.75
N TYR A 176 16.57 -12.71 -8.51
CA TYR A 176 15.72 -11.61 -8.09
C TYR A 176 14.26 -12.04 -7.93
N TYR A 177 13.63 -12.53 -9.01
CA TYR A 177 12.19 -12.74 -9.03
C TYR A 177 11.83 -14.05 -8.32
N ASN A 178 12.45 -15.17 -8.72
CA ASN A 178 12.16 -16.46 -8.11
C ASN A 178 12.84 -16.61 -6.74
N GLY A 179 14.11 -16.21 -6.63
CA GLY A 179 14.88 -16.33 -5.40
C GLY A 179 14.48 -15.35 -4.31
N TYR A 180 14.56 -14.05 -4.57
CA TYR A 180 14.33 -13.06 -3.52
C TYR A 180 12.86 -12.67 -3.35
N CYS A 181 12.18 -12.31 -4.43
CA CYS A 181 10.80 -11.84 -4.36
C CYS A 181 9.86 -12.98 -3.93
N ASN A 182 9.84 -14.09 -4.67
CA ASN A 182 8.86 -15.17 -4.45
C ASN A 182 9.23 -16.13 -3.31
N ASN A 183 10.53 -16.33 -3.02
CA ASN A 183 10.97 -17.30 -2.03
C ASN A 183 11.40 -16.68 -0.69
N ILE A 184 11.62 -15.36 -0.62
CA ILE A 184 11.94 -14.65 0.64
C ILE A 184 10.87 -13.63 1.01
N LEU A 185 10.65 -12.59 0.20
CA LEU A 185 9.77 -11.47 0.56
C LEU A 185 8.31 -11.91 0.63
N TRP A 186 7.83 -12.61 -0.38
CA TRP A 186 6.43 -13.03 -0.46
C TRP A 186 6.01 -13.91 0.73
N PRO A 187 6.74 -15.00 1.09
CA PRO A 187 6.41 -15.80 2.27
C PRO A 187 6.44 -14.97 3.55
N LEU A 188 7.49 -14.15 3.75
CA LEU A 188 7.64 -13.33 4.94
C LEU A 188 6.47 -12.36 5.14
N PHE A 189 6.06 -11.67 4.07
CA PHE A 189 4.97 -10.70 4.10
C PHE A 189 3.61 -11.35 4.38
N HIS A 190 3.49 -12.65 4.10
CA HIS A 190 2.31 -13.46 4.39
C HIS A 190 2.44 -14.28 5.68
N TYR A 191 3.35 -13.90 6.58
CA TYR A 191 3.57 -14.58 7.87
C TYR A 191 3.96 -16.05 7.74
N LEU A 192 4.55 -16.43 6.60
CA LEU A 192 5.15 -17.73 6.40
C LEU A 192 6.63 -17.66 6.80
N GLY A 193 7.14 -18.79 7.32
CA GLY A 193 8.54 -18.89 7.73
C GLY A 193 9.48 -18.72 6.53
N LEU A 194 10.65 -18.14 6.78
CA LEU A 194 11.72 -18.08 5.79
C LEU A 194 12.19 -19.51 5.43
N PRO A 195 12.52 -19.79 4.17
CA PRO A 195 13.09 -21.06 3.78
C PRO A 195 14.41 -21.30 4.53
N GLN A 196 14.73 -22.56 4.83
CA GLN A 196 16.03 -22.90 5.37
C GLN A 196 17.10 -22.66 4.30
N GLU A 197 18.14 -21.91 4.66
CA GLU A 197 19.26 -21.66 3.77
C GLU A 197 20.13 -22.92 3.66
N ASP A 198 20.25 -23.46 2.45
CA ASP A 198 21.18 -24.55 2.18
C ASP A 198 22.61 -24.00 2.13
N ARG A 199 23.35 -24.20 3.22
CA ARG A 199 24.71 -23.65 3.41
C ARG A 199 25.72 -24.11 2.35
N LEU A 200 25.38 -25.11 1.53
CA LEU A 200 26.24 -25.64 0.48
C LEU A 200 26.02 -24.95 -0.88
N ALA A 201 24.93 -24.19 -1.05
CA ALA A 201 24.59 -23.53 -2.31
C ALA A 201 25.09 -22.07 -2.34
N THR A 202 26.34 -21.86 -2.74
CA THR A 202 26.98 -20.52 -2.77
C THR A 202 26.25 -19.48 -3.63
N THR A 203 25.57 -19.90 -4.70
CA THR A 203 24.83 -19.00 -5.59
C THR A 203 23.38 -18.75 -5.14
N ARG A 204 22.83 -19.55 -4.21
CA ARG A 204 21.45 -19.41 -3.71
C ARG A 204 21.39 -18.90 -2.28
N SER A 205 22.47 -18.30 -1.80
CA SER A 205 22.50 -17.64 -0.50
C SER A 205 21.54 -16.45 -0.47
N PHE A 206 21.10 -16.09 0.74
CA PHE A 206 20.32 -14.87 0.97
C PHE A 206 21.05 -13.63 0.43
N GLN A 207 22.38 -13.59 0.59
CA GLN A 207 23.20 -12.46 0.18
C GLN A 207 23.26 -12.30 -1.35
N SER A 208 23.47 -13.39 -2.10
CA SER A 208 23.50 -13.35 -3.56
C SER A 208 22.13 -13.00 -4.15
N GLN A 209 21.06 -13.54 -3.59
CA GLN A 209 19.69 -13.20 -3.99
C GLN A 209 19.36 -11.72 -3.70
N PHE A 210 19.78 -11.21 -2.55
CA PHE A 210 19.60 -9.80 -2.22
C PHE A 210 20.47 -8.87 -3.09
N ALA A 211 21.68 -9.29 -3.47
CA ALA A 211 22.51 -8.56 -4.42
C ALA A 211 21.84 -8.47 -5.80
N ALA A 212 21.32 -9.59 -6.32
CA ALA A 212 20.54 -9.60 -7.56
C ALA A 212 19.27 -8.75 -7.45
N TYR A 213 18.63 -8.71 -6.28
CA TYR A 213 17.48 -7.84 -6.03
C TYR A 213 17.83 -6.35 -6.14
N LYS A 214 18.94 -5.93 -5.54
CA LYS A 214 19.44 -4.55 -5.68
C LYS A 214 19.84 -4.24 -7.11
N GLU A 215 20.47 -5.20 -7.81
CA GLU A 215 20.86 -5.03 -9.21
C GLU A 215 19.65 -4.88 -10.14
N ALA A 216 18.63 -5.72 -9.99
CA ALA A 216 17.38 -5.57 -10.74
C ALA A 216 16.77 -4.17 -10.49
N ASN A 217 16.65 -3.74 -9.22
CA ASN A 217 16.12 -2.41 -8.89
C ASN A 217 16.97 -1.26 -9.50
N ARG A 218 18.29 -1.44 -9.60
CA ARG A 218 19.20 -0.50 -10.28
C ARG A 218 18.88 -0.43 -11.77
N MET A 219 18.68 -1.56 -12.45
CA MET A 219 18.30 -1.60 -13.87
C MET A 219 16.94 -0.95 -14.12
N PHE A 220 15.96 -1.16 -13.22
CA PHE A 220 14.69 -0.43 -13.26
C PHE A 220 14.89 1.08 -13.12
N ALA A 221 15.76 1.51 -12.19
CA ALA A 221 16.05 2.92 -11.98
C ALA A 221 16.72 3.56 -13.21
N GLU A 222 17.63 2.86 -13.89
CA GLU A 222 18.25 3.33 -15.13
C GLU A 222 17.20 3.64 -16.19
N VAL A 223 16.29 2.70 -16.45
CA VAL A 223 15.20 2.90 -17.41
C VAL A 223 14.26 4.02 -16.96
N VAL A 224 13.94 4.15 -15.67
CA VAL A 224 13.14 5.28 -15.20
C VAL A 224 13.83 6.62 -15.48
N ASN A 225 15.13 6.71 -15.18
CA ASN A 225 15.90 7.95 -15.35
C ASN A 225 16.04 8.37 -16.82
N GLU A 226 16.06 7.41 -17.76
CA GLU A 226 16.09 7.69 -19.20
C GLU A 226 14.82 8.40 -19.71
N TYR A 227 13.66 8.10 -19.11
CA TYR A 227 12.36 8.62 -19.54
C TYR A 227 11.80 9.72 -18.62
N TYR A 228 12.46 9.95 -17.49
CA TYR A 228 12.06 10.96 -16.51
C TYR A 228 12.28 12.38 -17.05
N GLU A 229 11.25 13.20 -16.89
CA GLU A 229 11.33 14.65 -17.07
C GLU A 229 11.06 15.37 -15.76
N GLU A 230 11.64 16.57 -15.60
CA GLU A 230 11.45 17.35 -14.38
C GLU A 230 9.95 17.65 -14.16
N GLY A 231 9.47 17.35 -12.96
CA GLY A 231 8.05 17.44 -12.61
C GLY A 231 7.26 16.14 -12.76
N ASP A 232 7.83 15.09 -13.39
CA ASP A 232 7.20 13.77 -13.44
C ASP A 232 7.02 13.19 -12.02
N VAL A 233 5.92 12.46 -11.82
CA VAL A 233 5.71 11.62 -10.63
C VAL A 233 6.08 10.18 -10.98
N VAL A 234 6.94 9.58 -10.17
CA VAL A 234 7.28 8.16 -10.29
C VAL A 234 6.55 7.37 -9.21
N TRP A 235 5.72 6.42 -9.64
CA TRP A 235 4.95 5.58 -8.74
C TRP A 235 5.41 4.13 -8.82
N CYS A 236 6.15 3.70 -7.80
CA CYS A 236 6.72 2.39 -7.67
C CYS A 236 5.72 1.42 -7.01
N HIS A 237 5.58 0.22 -7.57
CA HIS A 237 4.63 -0.76 -7.06
C HIS A 237 5.31 -2.03 -6.55
N ASP A 238 4.80 -2.44 -5.39
CA ASP A 238 4.94 -3.75 -4.78
C ASP A 238 6.31 -4.07 -4.16
N TYR A 239 6.36 -5.20 -3.45
CA TYR A 239 7.56 -5.70 -2.76
C TYR A 239 8.74 -6.01 -3.71
N HIS A 240 8.47 -6.13 -5.00
CA HIS A 240 9.48 -6.31 -6.05
C HIS A 240 10.43 -5.12 -6.18
N LEU A 241 9.97 -3.91 -5.84
CA LEU A 241 10.64 -2.64 -6.11
C LEU A 241 10.83 -1.80 -4.84
N MET A 242 11.11 -2.43 -3.71
CA MET A 242 11.39 -1.72 -2.45
C MET A 242 12.73 -0.99 -2.47
N PHE A 243 13.68 -1.42 -3.31
CA PHE A 243 14.99 -0.78 -3.42
C PHE A 243 15.00 0.42 -4.40
N LEU A 244 13.98 0.50 -5.25
CA LEU A 244 13.88 1.49 -6.31
C LEU A 244 13.82 2.95 -5.82
N PRO A 245 13.05 3.32 -4.77
CA PRO A 245 12.99 4.72 -4.35
C PRO A 245 14.35 5.31 -3.95
N GLU A 246 15.20 4.53 -3.29
CA GLU A 246 16.57 4.93 -2.97
C GLU A 246 17.42 5.15 -4.22
N CYS A 247 17.32 4.24 -5.21
CA CYS A 247 18.02 4.37 -6.47
C CYS A 247 17.63 5.66 -7.22
N LEU A 248 16.32 5.98 -7.27
CA LEU A 248 15.81 7.18 -7.93
C LEU A 248 16.26 8.47 -7.21
N LYS A 249 16.11 8.51 -5.88
CA LYS A 249 16.52 9.69 -5.09
C LYS A 249 18.03 9.93 -5.07
N LYS A 250 18.85 8.89 -5.31
CA LYS A 250 20.30 9.04 -5.55
C LYS A 250 20.60 9.74 -6.87
N TYR A 251 19.79 9.49 -7.91
CA TYR A 251 19.93 10.14 -9.20
C TYR A 251 19.45 11.60 -9.12
N ASN A 252 18.23 11.82 -8.63
CA ASN A 252 17.68 13.15 -8.43
C ASN A 252 16.82 13.19 -7.15
N ARG A 253 17.29 13.96 -6.16
CA ARG A 253 16.62 14.09 -4.86
C ARG A 253 15.24 14.76 -4.94
N ASN A 254 15.02 15.58 -5.98
CA ASN A 254 13.80 16.34 -6.19
C ASN A 254 12.70 15.54 -6.92
N MET A 255 12.99 14.33 -7.40
CA MET A 255 11.97 13.48 -8.03
C MET A 255 10.82 13.22 -7.05
N LYS A 256 9.58 13.35 -7.49
CA LYS A 256 8.41 12.97 -6.69
C LYS A 256 8.23 11.46 -6.76
N VAL A 257 8.52 10.76 -5.67
CA VAL A 257 8.50 9.29 -5.65
C VAL A 257 7.45 8.78 -4.66
N GLY A 258 6.47 8.06 -5.18
CA GLY A 258 5.54 7.27 -4.38
C GLY A 258 5.89 5.78 -4.45
N TRP A 259 5.68 5.04 -3.36
CA TRP A 259 5.77 3.57 -3.34
C TRP A 259 4.52 2.97 -2.71
N PHE A 260 3.93 1.95 -3.32
CA PHE A 260 2.70 1.30 -2.84
C PHE A 260 2.85 -0.21 -2.73
N LEU A 261 2.51 -0.79 -1.58
CA LEU A 261 2.53 -2.23 -1.35
C LEU A 261 1.17 -2.88 -1.59
N HIS A 262 1.13 -3.89 -2.46
CA HIS A 262 -0.10 -4.64 -2.76
C HIS A 262 -0.32 -5.85 -1.84
N THR A 263 0.68 -6.22 -1.06
CA THR A 263 0.61 -7.31 -0.08
C THR A 263 0.33 -6.76 1.32
N PRO A 264 0.02 -7.64 2.29
CA PRO A 264 0.17 -7.28 3.69
C PRO A 264 1.61 -6.82 3.98
N PHE A 265 1.75 -5.89 4.91
CA PHE A 265 3.03 -5.63 5.56
C PHE A 265 3.07 -6.38 6.89
N PRO A 266 4.10 -7.20 7.16
CA PRO A 266 4.13 -8.04 8.34
C PRO A 266 4.42 -7.22 9.60
N SER A 267 4.08 -7.77 10.76
CA SER A 267 4.46 -7.14 12.03
C SER A 267 5.97 -6.99 12.18
N SER A 268 6.42 -6.01 12.95
CA SER A 268 7.85 -5.76 13.20
C SER A 268 8.60 -6.96 13.78
N GLU A 269 7.92 -7.83 14.53
CA GLU A 269 8.48 -9.07 15.08
C GLU A 269 8.81 -10.11 14.00
N ILE A 270 8.06 -10.11 12.89
CA ILE A 270 8.29 -10.95 11.72
C ILE A 270 9.30 -10.28 10.79
N HIS A 271 9.12 -8.99 10.47
CA HIS A 271 10.04 -8.26 9.56
C HIS A 271 11.49 -8.29 10.05
N ARG A 272 11.72 -8.21 11.36
CA ARG A 272 13.08 -8.26 11.92
C ARG A 272 13.82 -9.58 11.68
N THR A 273 13.13 -10.65 11.30
CA THR A 273 13.78 -11.93 10.95
C THR A 273 14.54 -11.85 9.63
N LEU A 274 14.19 -10.89 8.77
CA LEU A 274 14.86 -10.68 7.49
C LEU A 274 16.27 -10.09 7.70
N PRO A 275 17.33 -10.70 7.14
CA PRO A 275 18.68 -10.17 7.25
C PRO A 275 18.85 -8.75 6.66
N SER A 276 18.24 -8.47 5.52
CA SER A 276 18.26 -7.16 4.83
C SER A 276 17.20 -6.16 5.33
N ARG A 277 16.56 -6.44 6.48
CA ARG A 277 15.45 -5.65 7.06
C ARG A 277 15.68 -4.15 7.05
N SER A 278 16.88 -3.71 7.42
CA SER A 278 17.20 -2.29 7.60
C SER A 278 17.43 -1.59 6.26
N GLU A 279 18.08 -2.26 5.31
CA GLU A 279 18.32 -1.73 3.96
C GLU A 279 16.99 -1.53 3.22
N LEU A 280 16.08 -2.50 3.29
CA LEU A 280 14.77 -2.39 2.62
C LEU A 280 13.91 -1.27 3.20
N LEU A 281 13.85 -1.15 4.54
CA LEU A 281 13.06 -0.08 5.16
C LEU A 281 13.63 1.30 4.82
N ARG A 282 14.96 1.48 4.91
CA ARG A 282 15.61 2.74 4.52
C ARG A 282 15.34 3.10 3.07
N SER A 283 15.39 2.10 2.19
CA SER A 283 15.14 2.37 0.78
C SER A 283 13.71 2.82 0.52
N VAL A 284 12.70 2.14 1.10
CA VAL A 284 11.30 2.56 0.95
C VAL A 284 11.08 3.95 1.54
N LEU A 285 11.73 4.27 2.66
CA LEU A 285 11.69 5.62 3.26
C LEU A 285 12.41 6.70 2.45
N ALA A 286 13.10 6.36 1.36
CA ALA A 286 13.58 7.38 0.43
C ALA A 286 12.44 7.99 -0.38
N ALA A 287 11.32 7.28 -0.55
CA ALA A 287 10.11 7.80 -1.18
C ALA A 287 9.53 8.99 -0.39
N ASP A 288 8.75 9.83 -1.05
CA ASP A 288 8.03 10.93 -0.42
C ASP A 288 6.69 10.46 0.17
N LEU A 289 6.10 9.42 -0.45
CA LEU A 289 4.86 8.79 -0.02
C LEU A 289 4.97 7.26 -0.05
N VAL A 290 4.55 6.62 1.05
CA VAL A 290 4.46 5.16 1.21
C VAL A 290 2.99 4.77 1.44
N GLY A 291 2.43 3.95 0.55
CA GLY A 291 1.03 3.54 0.56
C GLY A 291 0.82 2.06 0.85
N PHE A 292 -0.27 1.76 1.55
CA PHE A 292 -0.74 0.40 1.84
C PHE A 292 -2.24 0.26 1.65
N HIS A 293 -2.74 -0.97 1.50
CA HIS A 293 -4.20 -1.20 1.42
C HIS A 293 -4.98 -0.88 2.69
N THR A 294 -4.38 -1.06 3.87
CA THR A 294 -5.07 -0.93 5.15
C THR A 294 -4.23 -0.15 6.16
N TYR A 295 -4.91 0.48 7.12
CA TYR A 295 -4.26 1.17 8.22
C TYR A 295 -3.39 0.23 9.08
N ASP A 296 -3.78 -1.04 9.22
CA ASP A 296 -2.98 -2.01 9.97
C ASP A 296 -1.62 -2.28 9.32
N TYR A 297 -1.57 -2.37 7.99
CA TYR A 297 -0.30 -2.54 7.27
C TYR A 297 0.59 -1.31 7.41
N ALA A 298 0.02 -0.11 7.26
CA ALA A 298 0.72 1.15 7.51
C ALA A 298 1.28 1.22 8.94
N ARG A 299 0.48 0.89 9.94
CA ARG A 299 0.89 0.85 11.35
C ARG A 299 2.02 -0.16 11.59
N HIS A 300 1.98 -1.32 10.94
CA HIS A 300 3.05 -2.31 11.03
C HIS A 300 4.35 -1.82 10.40
N PHE A 301 4.27 -1.12 9.26
CA PHE A 301 5.42 -0.49 8.62
C PHE A 301 6.06 0.59 9.50
N VAL A 302 5.26 1.52 10.03
CA VAL A 302 5.76 2.55 10.97
C VAL A 302 6.40 1.89 12.18
N SER A 303 5.75 0.87 12.76
CA SER A 303 6.31 0.12 13.89
C SER A 303 7.65 -0.56 13.56
N ALA A 304 7.81 -1.10 12.35
CA ALA A 304 9.06 -1.70 11.91
C ALA A 304 10.16 -0.65 11.75
N CYS A 305 9.85 0.52 11.19
CA CYS A 305 10.79 1.64 11.08
C CYS A 305 11.28 2.10 12.46
N THR A 306 10.37 2.29 13.41
CA THR A 306 10.74 2.70 14.77
C THR A 306 11.58 1.65 15.49
N ARG A 307 11.21 0.37 15.42
CA ARG A 307 11.90 -0.69 16.18
C ARG A 307 13.24 -1.12 15.58
N ILE A 308 13.39 -1.02 14.26
CA ILE A 308 14.56 -1.55 13.54
C ILE A 308 15.54 -0.45 13.16
N LEU A 309 15.04 0.73 12.76
CA LEU A 309 15.88 1.86 12.37
C LEU A 309 16.05 2.88 13.50
N GLY A 310 15.14 2.89 14.48
CA GLY A 310 15.14 3.89 15.56
C GLY A 310 14.50 5.22 15.16
N TYR A 311 13.77 5.26 14.04
CA TYR A 311 13.13 6.48 13.53
C TYR A 311 11.81 6.78 14.25
N GLU A 312 11.45 8.06 14.30
CA GLU A 312 10.22 8.49 14.95
C GLU A 312 9.02 8.22 14.05
N GLY A 313 8.02 7.53 14.59
CA GLY A 313 6.75 7.27 13.90
C GLY A 313 5.69 8.26 14.37
N THR A 314 5.11 9.01 13.43
CA THR A 314 4.02 9.96 13.68
C THR A 314 2.72 9.44 13.05
N PRO A 315 1.55 10.03 13.37
CA PRO A 315 0.31 9.72 12.66
C PRO A 315 0.36 9.99 11.16
N GLU A 316 1.23 10.90 10.71
CA GLU A 316 1.40 11.26 9.29
C GLU A 316 2.41 10.36 8.57
N GLY A 317 3.32 9.71 9.29
CA GLY A 317 4.32 8.84 8.69
C GLY A 317 5.55 8.57 9.55
N VAL A 318 6.73 8.60 8.93
CA VAL A 318 8.01 8.31 9.59
C VAL A 318 8.97 9.48 9.36
N GLU A 319 9.56 9.99 10.44
CA GLU A 319 10.52 11.08 10.40
C GLU A 319 11.97 10.56 10.55
N ASP A 320 12.82 10.95 9.60
CA ASP A 320 14.27 10.69 9.61
C ASP A 320 15.02 12.02 9.49
N GLN A 321 15.65 12.45 10.60
CA GLN A 321 16.50 13.65 10.65
C GLN A 321 15.84 14.91 10.06
N GLY A 322 14.56 15.14 10.37
CA GLY A 322 13.78 16.28 9.87
C GLY A 322 13.14 16.08 8.49
N ARG A 323 13.34 14.94 7.84
CA ARG A 323 12.60 14.55 6.63
C ARG A 323 11.44 13.64 7.00
N LEU A 324 10.22 14.11 6.77
CA LEU A 324 9.00 13.32 6.93
C LEU A 324 8.69 12.53 5.66
N THR A 325 8.63 11.20 5.78
CA THR A 325 8.05 10.33 4.75
C THR A 325 6.60 10.07 5.11
N ARG A 326 5.65 10.49 4.27
CA ARG A 326 4.23 10.30 4.55
C ARG A 326 3.84 8.83 4.38
N VAL A 327 3.02 8.31 5.30
CA VAL A 327 2.52 6.93 5.24
C VAL A 327 0.99 6.96 5.20
N ALA A 328 0.40 6.28 4.21
CA ALA A 328 -1.03 6.32 3.96
C ALA A 328 -1.63 4.93 3.77
N ALA A 329 -2.92 4.82 4.13
CA ALA A 329 -3.75 3.67 3.84
C ALA A 329 -4.79 4.03 2.78
N VAL A 330 -4.76 3.34 1.64
CA VAL A 330 -5.70 3.53 0.53
C VAL A 330 -6.31 2.19 0.15
N CYS A 331 -7.61 2.03 0.44
CA CYS A 331 -8.37 0.83 0.13
C CYS A 331 -8.63 0.73 -1.38
N LEU A 332 -7.86 -0.10 -2.08
CA LEU A 332 -8.13 -0.47 -3.47
C LEU A 332 -9.29 -1.47 -3.53
N ASN A 333 -10.52 -0.98 -3.74
CA ASN A 333 -11.66 -1.84 -4.04
C ASN A 333 -11.77 -2.07 -5.55
N LYS A 334 -12.13 -3.29 -5.98
CA LYS A 334 -12.20 -3.72 -7.39
C LYS A 334 -13.08 -2.84 -8.30
N ASN A 335 -13.96 -2.02 -7.74
CA ASN A 335 -14.87 -1.11 -8.44
C ASN A 335 -14.81 0.35 -7.94
N VAL A 336 -13.93 0.69 -6.99
CA VAL A 336 -13.84 2.06 -6.45
C VAL A 336 -12.52 2.65 -6.89
N ASP A 337 -12.63 3.49 -7.91
CA ASP A 337 -11.73 4.55 -8.34
C ASP A 337 -10.29 4.48 -7.80
N LEU A 338 -9.42 3.87 -8.58
CA LEU A 338 -7.99 4.20 -8.59
C LEU A 338 -7.75 5.68 -8.94
N SER A 339 -8.76 6.39 -9.47
CA SER A 339 -8.86 7.85 -9.46
C SER A 339 -8.71 8.42 -8.05
N SER A 340 -9.14 7.74 -6.99
CA SER A 340 -8.90 8.15 -5.60
C SER A 340 -7.44 7.98 -5.19
N CYS A 341 -6.72 7.00 -5.73
CA CYS A 341 -5.27 6.86 -5.51
C CYS A 341 -4.47 7.90 -6.27
N VAL A 342 -4.92 8.23 -7.49
CA VAL A 342 -4.30 9.25 -8.32
C VAL A 342 -4.60 10.64 -7.76
N LEU A 343 -5.84 10.92 -7.36
CA LEU A 343 -6.21 12.09 -6.56
C LEU A 343 -5.45 12.11 -5.23
N PHE A 344 -5.20 10.96 -4.59
CA PHE A 344 -4.41 10.91 -3.36
C PHE A 344 -2.93 11.24 -3.62
N LEU A 345 -2.31 10.66 -4.66
CA LEU A 345 -1.01 11.11 -5.16
C LEU A 345 -1.05 12.60 -5.49
N GLU A 346 -2.20 13.09 -6.00
CA GLU A 346 -2.35 14.47 -6.38
C GLU A 346 -2.33 15.41 -5.15
N PHE A 347 -3.20 15.13 -4.18
CA PHE A 347 -3.30 15.85 -2.90
C PHE A 347 -2.05 15.69 -2.00
N THR A 348 -1.31 14.57 -2.05
CA THR A 348 -0.17 14.36 -1.13
C THR A 348 1.21 14.58 -1.74
N LEU A 349 1.39 14.51 -3.06
CA LEU A 349 2.66 14.84 -3.72
C LEU A 349 2.66 16.20 -4.46
N PHE A 350 1.50 16.81 -4.77
CA PHE A 350 1.47 18.16 -5.36
C PHE A 350 1.30 19.29 -4.35
N ASP A 351 0.74 19.06 -3.16
CA ASP A 351 0.74 20.05 -2.06
C ASP A 351 2.12 20.21 -1.37
N VAL A 352 3.16 19.57 -1.91
CA VAL A 352 4.55 19.60 -1.40
C VAL A 352 5.46 20.53 -2.24
N ALA A 353 4.87 21.41 -3.07
CA ALA A 353 5.62 22.41 -3.86
C ALA A 353 5.68 23.78 -3.17
#